data_AF-A0A7S1Q7A2-F1
#
_entry.id   AF-A0A7S1Q7A2-F1
#
_cell.length_a   1.000
_cell.length_b   1.000
_cell.length_c   1.000
_cell.angle_alpha   90.00
_cell.angle_beta   90.00
_cell.angle_gamma   90.00
#
_symmetry.space_group_name_H-M   'P 1'
#
loop_
_entity.id
_entity.type
_entity.pdbx_description
1 polymer ?
#
loop_
_entity_poly.entity_id
_entity_poly.type
_entity_poly.pdbx_seq_one_letter_code
_entity_poly.pdbx_strand_id
1 'polypeptide(L)'
;EQAATQLTLLLRGLETLKVGGVLVYSTCSISPAENDDLVAAALKRTRVGAELVPTVLSGAEATPLGASMHLPDTAAGMGPMYCCVLKRVAETRADSDDDDSSIGTASDDESD
;
A
#
# COMPACT_ATOMS: atom_id res chain seq x y z
N GLU A 1 0.53 -7.65 12.66
CA GLU A 1 -0.82 -7.13 12.95
C GLU A 1 -1.11 -5.82 12.20
N GLN A 2 -0.32 -4.76 12.38
CA GLN A 2 -0.59 -3.44 11.77
C GLN A 2 -0.56 -3.43 10.23
N ALA A 3 0.43 -4.07 9.59
CA ALA A 3 0.55 -4.10 8.12
C ALA A 3 -0.68 -4.73 7.42
N ALA A 4 -1.31 -5.74 8.03
CA ALA A 4 -2.50 -6.37 7.45
C ALA A 4 -3.70 -5.42 7.45
N THR A 5 -3.89 -4.66 8.52
CA THR A 5 -4.91 -3.60 8.62
C THR A 5 -4.63 -2.48 7.61
N GLN A 6 -3.38 -2.01 7.53
CA GLN A 6 -2.96 -0.96 6.60
C GLN A 6 -3.18 -1.38 5.12
N LEU A 7 -2.85 -2.63 4.77
CA LEU A 7 -3.11 -3.18 3.44
C LEU A 7 -4.61 -3.18 3.12
N THR A 8 -5.44 -3.60 4.07
CA THR A 8 -6.89 -3.59 3.91
C THR A 8 -7.42 -2.18 3.69
N LEU A 9 -6.95 -1.20 4.48
CA LEU A 9 -7.34 0.21 4.32
C LEU A 9 -6.94 0.76 2.95
N LEU A 10 -5.71 0.49 2.50
CA LEU A 10 -5.22 0.95 1.20
C LEU A 10 -6.03 0.36 0.05
N LEU A 11 -6.31 -0.94 0.08
CA LEU A 11 -7.14 -1.61 -0.92
C LEU A 11 -8.54 -0.98 -1.03
N ARG A 12 -9.21 -0.76 0.11
CA ARG A 12 -10.55 -0.14 0.13
C ARG A 12 -10.52 1.30 -0.35
N GLY A 13 -9.49 2.06 0.02
CA GLY A 13 -9.29 3.41 -0.48
C GLY A 13 -9.18 3.46 -2.01
N LEU A 14 -8.36 2.59 -2.59
CA LEU A 14 -8.19 2.49 -4.04
C LEU A 14 -9.48 2.08 -4.76
N GLU A 15 -10.21 1.10 -4.23
CA GLU A 15 -11.47 0.60 -4.81
C GLU A 15 -12.60 1.64 -4.77
N THR A 16 -12.56 2.57 -3.81
CA THR A 16 -13.59 3.62 -3.62
C THR A 16 -13.32 4.86 -4.47
N LEU A 17 -12.08 5.13 -4.87
CA LEU A 17 -11.74 6.27 -5.72
C LEU A 17 -12.46 6.17 -7.06
N LYS A 18 -12.98 7.27 -7.62
CA LYS A 18 -13.35 7.30 -9.05
C LYS A 18 -12.13 7.13 -9.95
N VAL A 19 -12.30 6.69 -11.20
CA VAL A 19 -11.21 6.73 -12.20
C VAL A 19 -10.68 8.16 -12.36
N GLY A 20 -9.36 8.29 -12.37
CA GLY A 20 -8.62 9.55 -12.29
C GLY A 20 -8.44 10.11 -10.89
N GLY A 21 -9.11 9.53 -9.88
CA GLY A 21 -8.96 9.88 -8.47
C GLY A 21 -7.58 9.50 -7.92
N VAL A 22 -7.15 10.24 -6.90
CA VAL A 22 -5.82 10.12 -6.30
C VAL A 22 -5.94 9.84 -4.80
N LEU A 23 -5.13 8.91 -4.31
CA LEU A 23 -5.00 8.57 -2.90
C LEU A 23 -3.54 8.77 -2.48
N VAL A 24 -3.36 9.42 -1.33
CA VAL A 24 -2.07 9.50 -0.66
C VAL A 24 -2.04 8.46 0.44
N TYR A 25 -1.01 7.61 0.41
CA TYR A 25 -0.74 6.68 1.49
C TYR A 25 0.53 7.13 2.21
N SER A 26 0.46 7.23 3.53
CA SER A 26 1.58 7.67 4.35
C SER A 26 1.62 6.97 5.69
N THR A 27 2.83 6.75 6.21
CA THR A 27 3.05 6.15 7.54
C THR A 27 4.15 6.91 8.28
N CYS A 28 4.21 6.74 9.60
CA CYS A 28 5.35 7.16 10.41
C CYS A 28 6.28 5.98 10.76
N SER A 29 6.45 5.04 9.83
CA SER A 29 7.28 3.85 10.00
C SER A 29 8.43 3.83 8.98
N ILE A 30 9.57 3.26 9.38
CA ILE A 30 10.69 2.95 8.47
C ILE A 30 10.63 1.53 7.91
N SER A 31 9.64 0.74 8.33
CA SER A 31 9.52 -0.67 7.99
C SER A 31 9.11 -0.88 6.53
N PRO A 32 9.87 -1.62 5.71
CA PRO A 32 9.47 -1.96 4.34
C PRO A 32 8.11 -2.67 4.27
N ALA A 33 7.81 -3.52 5.26
CA ALA A 33 6.56 -4.27 5.37
C ALA A 33 5.32 -3.38 5.56
N GLU A 34 5.51 -2.12 5.98
CA GLU A 34 4.47 -1.10 6.11
C GLU A 34 4.55 -0.05 4.98
N ASN A 35 5.57 -0.11 4.12
CA ASN A 35 5.85 0.93 3.13
C ASN A 35 5.84 0.30 1.72
N ASP A 36 7.00 0.14 1.08
CA ASP A 36 7.08 -0.32 -0.31
C ASP A 36 6.50 -1.73 -0.52
N ASP A 37 6.73 -2.67 0.41
CA ASP A 37 6.17 -4.03 0.28
C ASP A 37 4.64 -4.02 0.38
N LEU A 38 4.10 -3.15 1.23
CA LEU A 38 2.67 -2.98 1.42
C LEU A 38 2.02 -2.35 0.18
N VAL A 39 2.65 -1.32 -0.38
CA VAL A 39 2.20 -0.65 -1.61
C VAL A 39 2.27 -1.60 -2.80
N ALA A 40 3.36 -2.37 -2.95
CA ALA A 40 3.48 -3.40 -3.97
C ALA A 40 2.39 -4.48 -3.82
N ALA A 41 2.13 -4.94 -2.59
CA ALA A 41 1.08 -5.91 -2.31
C ALA A 41 -0.32 -5.35 -2.63
N ALA A 42 -0.59 -4.09 -2.28
CA ALA A 42 -1.85 -3.43 -2.58
C ALA A 42 -2.06 -3.27 -4.09
N LEU A 43 -1.03 -2.83 -4.81
CA LEU A 43 -1.05 -2.75 -6.26
C LEU A 43 -1.23 -4.13 -6.89
N LYS A 44 -0.69 -5.22 -6.33
CA LYS A 44 -0.92 -6.56 -6.87
C LYS A 44 -2.34 -7.08 -6.62
N ARG A 45 -2.93 -6.76 -5.46
CA ARG A 45 -4.21 -7.34 -4.98
C ARG A 45 -5.45 -6.51 -5.29
N THR A 46 -5.30 -5.22 -5.59
CA THR A 46 -6.43 -4.34 -5.86
C THR A 46 -7.20 -4.79 -7.10
N ARG A 47 -8.53 -4.64 -7.09
CA ARG A 47 -9.41 -5.01 -8.21
C ARG A 47 -9.48 -3.94 -9.31
N VAL A 48 -8.99 -2.74 -9.02
CA VAL A 48 -9.05 -1.59 -9.94
C VAL A 48 -7.69 -1.35 -10.59
N GLY A 49 -7.67 -0.77 -11.79
CA GLY A 49 -6.42 -0.30 -12.37
C GLY A 49 -5.88 0.85 -11.52
N ALA A 50 -4.68 0.71 -10.98
CA ALA A 50 -4.01 1.74 -10.18
C ALA A 50 -2.52 1.78 -10.49
N GLU A 51 -1.95 2.98 -10.46
CA GLU A 51 -0.53 3.22 -10.70
C GLU A 51 0.05 4.17 -9.66
N LEU A 52 1.37 4.05 -9.43
CA LEU A 52 2.11 5.04 -8.66
C LEU A 52 2.31 6.30 -9.48
N VAL A 53 2.05 7.44 -8.86
CA VAL A 53 2.36 8.76 -9.43
C VAL A 53 3.70 9.19 -8.84
N PRO A 54 4.73 9.42 -9.69
CA PRO A 54 6.01 9.92 -9.23
C PRO A 54 5.84 11.17 -8.37
N THR A 55 6.21 11.07 -7.09
CA THR A 55 6.03 12.16 -6.12
C THR A 55 7.30 12.28 -5.29
N VAL A 56 8.00 13.39 -5.48
CA VAL A 56 9.21 13.73 -4.73
C VAL A 56 8.87 14.89 -3.81
N LEU A 57 8.82 14.61 -2.52
CA LEU A 57 8.71 15.64 -1.50
C LEU A 57 10.09 16.23 -1.23
N SER A 58 10.15 17.55 -1.07
CA SER A 58 11.41 18.26 -0.82
C SER A 58 12.02 17.80 0.50
N GLY A 59 13.26 17.32 0.48
CA GLY A 59 13.95 16.81 1.68
C GLY A 59 13.54 15.38 2.05
N ALA A 60 12.88 14.65 1.15
CA ALA A 60 12.69 13.21 1.25
C ALA A 60 13.66 12.47 0.33
N GLU A 61 14.04 11.28 0.74
CA GLU A 61 14.79 10.32 -0.07
C GLU A 61 13.80 9.48 -0.89
N ALA A 62 14.18 9.12 -2.12
CA ALA A 62 13.37 8.25 -2.96
C ALA A 62 13.50 6.78 -2.51
N THR A 63 12.37 6.10 -2.34
CA THR A 63 12.35 4.66 -2.09
C THR A 63 12.46 3.87 -3.41
N PRO A 64 12.72 2.55 -3.38
CA PRO A 64 12.72 1.71 -4.58
C PRO A 64 11.47 1.82 -5.47
N LEU A 65 10.28 2.06 -4.88
CA LEU A 65 9.05 2.31 -5.63
C LEU A 65 8.85 3.79 -6.05
N GLY A 66 9.84 4.65 -5.81
CA GLY A 66 9.76 6.08 -6.13
C GLY A 66 8.84 6.87 -5.18
N ALA A 67 8.57 6.34 -3.99
CA ALA A 67 7.90 7.07 -2.92
C ALA A 67 8.88 7.99 -2.17
N SER A 68 8.36 8.87 -1.33
CA SER A 68 9.13 9.82 -0.52
C SER A 68 9.30 9.32 0.90
N MET A 69 10.55 9.25 1.38
CA MET A 69 10.89 8.91 2.76
C MET A 69 11.63 10.06 3.45
N HIS A 70 11.01 10.66 4.46
CA HIS A 70 11.68 11.58 5.38
C HIS A 70 12.22 10.81 6.56
N LEU A 71 13.53 10.87 6.78
CA LEU A 71 14.17 10.28 7.95
C LEU A 71 14.59 11.39 8.92
N PRO A 72 14.49 11.14 10.25
CA PRO A 72 14.77 12.17 11.25
C PRO A 72 16.23 12.67 11.23
N ASP A 73 17.18 11.85 10.79
CA ASP A 73 18.59 12.19 10.65
C ASP A 73 18.88 13.06 9.42
N THR A 74 18.13 12.91 8.33
CA THR A 74 18.37 13.64 7.07
C THR A 74 17.39 14.80 6.84
N ALA A 75 16.24 14.82 7.52
CA ALA A 75 15.19 15.84 7.36
C ALA A 75 15.09 16.80 8.56
N ALA A 76 16.22 17.23 9.14
CA ALA A 76 16.28 18.20 10.24
C ALA A 76 15.41 17.82 11.47
N GLY A 77 15.38 16.53 11.82
CA GLY A 77 14.58 16.01 12.93
C GLY A 77 13.13 15.69 12.59
N MET A 78 12.68 15.91 11.34
CA MET A 78 11.34 15.53 10.88
C MET A 78 11.29 14.05 10.45
N GLY A 79 10.17 13.39 10.70
CA GLY A 79 9.98 11.98 10.36
C GLY A 79 10.20 11.03 11.55
N PRO A 80 10.19 9.70 11.33
CA PRO A 80 10.08 9.05 10.02
C PRO A 80 8.73 9.33 9.36
N MET A 81 8.73 9.59 8.06
CA MET A 81 7.50 9.71 7.29
C MET A 81 7.68 9.13 5.89
N TYR A 82 6.93 8.08 5.60
CA TYR A 82 6.76 7.53 4.26
C TYR A 82 5.55 8.17 3.60
N CYS A 83 5.62 8.49 2.31
CA CYS A 83 4.50 9.00 1.53
C CYS A 83 4.59 8.56 0.07
N CYS A 84 3.52 7.96 -0.44
CA CYS A 84 3.35 7.67 -1.86
C CYS A 84 1.98 8.13 -2.36
N VAL A 85 1.89 8.35 -3.66
CA VAL A 85 0.68 8.80 -4.33
C VAL A 85 0.27 7.74 -5.34
N LEU A 86 -0.96 7.26 -5.22
CA LEU A 86 -1.55 6.31 -6.15
C LEU A 86 -2.71 6.96 -6.90
N LYS A 87 -2.82 6.65 -8.18
CA LYS A 87 -3.93 7.11 -9.03
C LYS A 87 -4.71 5.92 -9.55
N ARG A 88 -6.04 5.96 -9.42
CA ARG A 88 -6.91 5.00 -10.10
C ARG A 88 -6.98 5.36 -11.58
N VAL A 89 -6.68 4.42 -12.46
CA VAL A 89 -6.62 4.62 -13.92
C VAL A 89 -7.68 3.82 -14.70
N ALA A 90 -8.29 2.80 -14.08
CA ALA A 90 -9.35 2.02 -14.72
C ALA A 90 -10.36 1.47 -13.71
N GLU A 91 -11.55 1.11 -14.20
CA GLU A 91 -12.61 0.51 -13.37
C GLU A 91 -12.21 -0.87 -12.83
N THR A 92 -11.60 -1.70 -13.68
CA THR A 92 -11.14 -3.06 -13.36
C THR A 92 -9.71 -3.25 -13.89
N ARG A 93 -8.89 -4.08 -13.23
CA ARG A 93 -7.60 -4.52 -13.83
C ARG A 93 -7.86 -5.39 -15.05
N ALA A 94 -7.05 -5.21 -16.09
CA ALA A 94 -6.97 -6.23 -17.14
C ALA A 94 -6.33 -7.48 -16.52
N ASP A 95 -7.05 -8.60 -16.53
CA ASP A 95 -6.74 -9.82 -15.79
C ASP A 95 -5.32 -10.36 -16.00
N SER A 96 -4.76 -10.86 -14.90
CA SER A 96 -3.83 -11.99 -14.92
C SER A 96 -4.35 -12.99 -13.88
N ASP A 97 -5.13 -13.95 -14.37
CA ASP A 97 -5.54 -15.25 -13.83
C ASP A 97 -5.75 -15.41 -12.31
N ASP A 98 -6.96 -15.84 -11.96
CA ASP A 98 -7.41 -16.32 -10.66
C ASP A 98 -6.40 -17.26 -9.95
N ASP A 99 -6.08 -16.95 -8.68
CA ASP A 99 -5.69 -17.96 -7.69
C ASP A 99 -6.40 -17.62 -6.36
N ASP A 100 -7.66 -18.07 -6.27
CA ASP A 100 -8.39 -18.23 -5.02
C ASP A 100 -7.85 -19.48 -4.32
N SER A 101 -6.82 -19.32 -3.49
CA SER A 101 -6.40 -20.36 -2.55
C SER A 101 -7.04 -20.08 -1.18
N SER A 102 -8.28 -20.54 -1.03
CA SER A 102 -8.93 -21.06 0.18
C SER A 102 -8.29 -20.71 1.54
N ILE A 103 -8.92 -19.82 2.31
CA ILE A 103 -8.71 -19.78 3.76
C ILE A 103 -9.46 -20.97 4.36
N GLY A 104 -8.71 -22.02 4.72
CA GLY A 104 -9.24 -23.20 5.37
C GLY A 104 -9.82 -22.84 6.74
N THR A 105 -11.09 -23.18 6.96
CA THR A 105 -11.71 -23.23 8.28
C THR A 105 -11.03 -24.35 9.08
N ALA A 106 -10.20 -24.01 10.06
CA ALA A 106 -9.87 -24.94 11.13
C ALA A 106 -11.00 -24.90 12.14
N SER A 107 -11.83 -25.94 12.09
CA SER A 107 -12.87 -26.26 13.06
C SER A 107 -12.24 -26.43 14.45
N ASP A 108 -12.89 -25.86 15.44
CA ASP A 108 -12.72 -26.22 16.85
C ASP A 108 -12.99 -27.72 17.05
N ASP A 109 -12.07 -28.44 17.69
CA ASP A 109 -12.31 -29.77 18.25
C ASP A 109 -11.79 -29.77 19.70
N GLU A 110 -12.72 -29.56 20.62
CA GLU A 110 -12.65 -29.92 22.04
C GLU A 110 -12.69 -31.46 22.12
N SER A 111 -11.71 -32.11 22.76
CA SER A 111 -11.87 -33.34 23.55
C SER A 111 -10.57 -33.82 24.21
N ASP A 112 -10.71 -34.10 25.52
CA ASP A 112 -9.86 -34.78 26.51
C ASP A 112 -8.76 -33.98 27.25
#